data_AF-A0A915DD68-F1
#
_entry.id   AF-A0A915DD68-F1
#
_cell.length_a   1.000
_cell.length_b   1.000
_cell.length_c   1.000
_cell.angle_alpha   90.00
_cell.angle_beta   90.00
_cell.angle_gamma   90.00
#
_symmetry.space_group_name_H-M   'P 1'
#
loop_
_entity.id
_entity.type
_entity.pdbx_description
1 polymer ?
#
loop_
_entity_poly.entity_id
_entity_poly.type
_entity_poly.pdbx_seq_one_letter_code
_entity_poly.pdbx_strand_id
1 'polypeptide(L)'
;MEISRLLNIPQPTVSKSIKRFEETGSNEDRSRSRRPLHQQLRRTSKQLLIRSQREYDKRILDYSIRNQLRYKDNIVRFVKKSEEEYYESLLNYSQAKMMLYPYHLSDIMVRGLRVTPFNYYTSMMIDVMQAEKSYDSIPNFTAVDAMRCLGVGRNQYIDLMNQNRSNRKLFRRSKSVKDILPQKPASGFALEPWYLLCYGCILEHDMKLLSSVEKEVIDRLVDYGPILCGLLDKNIVLRLISRGLVYLDVPIKSEDYVFVPTLDGFVMNRVQGDYFETLLYKIFVTIDGQTTVKELAETIDIDELLVKNAVSVFCRLGFAKKRVTGLENVALNRTWVEFTVNADPAGYVFTVHYLTSSLIDQVINEYEEDDDLVTAVDNALSAEDCATQPSPTASLPTFVPYSGPEGGNKRIAFMFDSTLTAFLMMGNLSASLKNHAVTLFEVGKLSDEAADNFIDELQNVNFFVEGEAHRYSEHAKTLLHTIQSLRISNELDLIRGKIFEQEEINLLNENYFLVTKCKAARHPEIIQTSCVHGTNEF
;
A
#
# COMPACT_ATOMS: atom_id res chain seq x y z
N MET A 1 17.45 10.83 18.18
CA MET A 1 16.75 9.98 17.20
C MET A 1 17.38 10.04 15.80
N GLU A 2 17.39 11.20 15.11
CA GLU A 2 17.99 11.32 13.77
C GLU A 2 19.43 10.81 13.68
N ILE A 3 20.27 11.06 14.70
CA ILE A 3 21.66 10.59 14.70
C ILE A 3 21.78 9.08 14.86
N SER A 4 20.88 8.43 15.63
CA SER A 4 20.83 6.97 15.74
C SER A 4 20.41 6.33 14.42
N ARG A 5 19.45 6.96 13.72
CA ARG A 5 19.00 6.57 12.37
C ARG A 5 20.07 6.84 11.30
N LEU A 6 20.82 7.93 11.40
CA LEU A 6 21.93 8.31 10.49
C LEU A 6 23.15 7.39 10.59
N LEU A 7 23.41 6.82 11.78
CA LEU A 7 24.64 6.05 12.04
C LEU A 7 24.40 4.53 12.09
N ASN A 8 23.15 4.09 11.95
CA ASN A 8 22.72 2.69 12.02
C ASN A 8 23.21 2.00 13.32
N ILE A 9 23.02 2.68 14.44
CA ILE A 9 23.43 2.21 15.78
C ILE A 9 22.17 2.01 16.61
N PRO A 10 22.08 0.92 17.40
CA PRO A 10 20.99 0.70 18.33
C PRO A 10 20.83 1.91 19.29
N GLN A 11 19.58 2.38 19.44
CA GLN A 11 19.20 3.45 20.38
C GLN A 11 19.76 3.28 21.81
N PRO A 12 19.89 2.05 22.36
CA PRO A 12 20.50 1.84 23.68
C PRO A 12 21.96 2.26 23.74
N THR A 13 22.71 2.09 22.65
CA THR A 13 24.14 2.42 22.57
C THR A 13 24.33 3.93 22.50
N VAL A 14 23.49 4.61 21.72
CA VAL A 14 23.47 6.08 21.65
C VAL A 14 23.06 6.69 22.99
N SER A 15 22.05 6.11 23.65
CA SER A 15 21.60 6.54 24.98
C SER A 15 22.64 6.29 26.08
N LYS A 16 23.38 5.17 26.04
CA LYS A 16 24.50 4.90 26.96
C LYS A 16 25.67 5.86 26.75
N SER A 17 25.99 6.19 25.50
CA SER A 17 27.02 7.18 25.17
C SER A 17 26.62 8.61 25.59
N ILE A 18 25.33 8.95 25.49
CA ILE A 18 24.79 10.24 25.97
C ILE A 18 24.76 10.29 27.50
N LYS A 19 24.33 9.24 28.19
CA LYS A 19 24.36 9.16 29.66
C LYS A 19 25.78 9.24 30.23
N ARG A 20 26.76 8.52 29.65
CA ARG A 20 28.17 8.66 30.02
C ARG A 20 28.68 10.09 29.84
N PHE A 21 28.16 10.84 28.89
CA PHE A 21 28.52 12.24 28.64
C PHE A 21 27.90 13.19 29.67
N GLU A 22 26.64 12.96 30.08
CA GLU A 22 26.01 13.72 31.17
C GLU A 22 26.71 13.50 32.52
N GLU A 23 27.20 12.28 32.76
CA GLU A 23 27.97 11.93 33.96
C GLU A 23 29.38 12.55 33.95
N THR A 24 30.07 12.56 32.80
CA THR A 24 31.44 13.10 32.65
C THR A 24 31.48 14.62 32.45
N GLY A 25 30.40 15.25 31.96
CA GLY A 25 30.28 16.70 31.77
C GLY A 25 29.82 17.48 33.01
N SER A 26 29.71 16.82 34.17
CA SER A 26 29.06 17.39 35.36
C SER A 26 29.92 18.36 36.18
N ASN A 27 31.23 18.51 35.93
CA ASN A 27 32.07 19.28 36.86
C ASN A 27 32.84 20.53 36.37
N GLU A 28 32.94 20.88 35.08
CA GLU A 28 33.72 22.11 34.73
C GLU A 28 33.18 23.03 33.64
N ASP A 29 32.17 22.68 32.83
CA ASP A 29 31.87 23.45 31.60
C ASP A 29 30.47 24.09 31.51
N ARG A 30 29.77 24.26 32.64
CA ARG A 30 28.42 24.85 32.66
C ARG A 30 28.36 26.37 32.41
N SER A 31 29.48 27.08 32.28
CA SER A 31 29.46 28.56 32.24
C SER A 31 29.88 29.22 30.92
N ARG A 32 30.20 28.49 29.83
CA ARG A 32 30.74 29.16 28.61
C ARG A 32 30.24 28.76 27.22
N SER A 33 29.26 27.88 27.04
CA SER A 33 28.84 27.48 25.68
C SER A 33 27.47 28.04 25.27
N ARG A 34 27.45 29.26 24.71
CA ARG A 34 26.37 29.75 23.82
C ARG A 34 26.55 29.17 22.40
N ARG A 35 26.59 27.85 22.24
CA ARG A 35 26.67 27.22 20.90
C ARG A 35 25.38 26.44 20.61
N PRO A 36 24.84 26.52 19.38
CA PRO A 36 23.64 25.77 19.01
C PRO A 36 23.85 24.26 19.16
N LEU A 37 22.82 23.54 19.62
CA LEU A 37 22.83 22.09 19.87
C LEU A 37 23.45 21.27 18.70
N HIS A 38 23.15 21.66 17.46
CA HIS A 38 23.69 21.06 16.23
C HIS A 38 25.23 21.12 16.13
N GLN A 39 25.86 22.16 16.70
CA GLN A 39 27.31 22.34 16.69
C GLN A 39 28.03 21.49 17.75
N GLN A 40 27.32 21.15 18.83
CA GLN A 40 27.75 20.17 19.83
C GLN A 40 27.57 18.74 19.31
N LEU A 41 26.41 18.40 18.72
CA LEU A 41 26.16 17.12 18.06
C LEU A 41 27.15 16.82 16.92
N ARG A 42 27.53 17.83 16.13
CA ARG A 42 28.59 17.73 15.10
C ARG A 42 29.95 17.34 15.65
N ARG A 43 30.29 17.67 16.91
CA ARG A 43 31.60 17.35 17.50
C ARG A 43 31.62 15.97 18.14
N THR A 44 30.54 15.56 18.80
CA THR A 44 30.47 14.28 19.51
C THR A 44 30.26 13.10 18.56
N SER A 45 29.42 13.26 17.52
CA SER A 45 29.23 12.23 16.48
C SER A 45 30.50 12.00 15.64
N LYS A 46 31.31 13.07 15.47
CA LYS A 46 32.61 13.02 14.80
C LYS A 46 33.64 12.16 15.53
N GLN A 47 33.67 12.21 16.86
CA GLN A 47 34.72 11.56 17.64
C GLN A 47 34.49 10.05 17.81
N LEU A 48 33.23 9.58 17.74
CA LEU A 48 32.89 8.19 18.02
C LEU A 48 32.76 7.29 16.78
N LEU A 49 32.50 7.83 15.58
CA LEU A 49 31.98 7.00 14.48
C LEU A 49 32.61 7.18 13.10
N ILE A 50 33.29 8.29 12.83
CA ILE A 50 33.68 8.64 11.45
C ILE A 50 35.10 9.22 11.41
N ARG A 51 35.97 8.59 10.60
CA ARG A 51 37.41 8.87 10.55
C ARG A 51 37.74 10.21 9.86
N SER A 52 36.79 10.86 9.17
CA SER A 52 37.01 12.19 8.55
C SER A 52 35.73 13.02 8.33
N GLN A 53 35.84 14.35 8.31
CA GLN A 53 34.74 15.27 7.97
C GLN A 53 34.09 14.92 6.62
N ARG A 54 34.92 14.58 5.61
CA ARG A 54 34.44 14.24 4.27
C ARG A 54 33.55 13.00 4.25
N GLU A 55 33.89 12.00 5.03
CA GLU A 55 33.10 10.78 5.14
C GLU A 55 31.77 11.04 5.86
N TYR A 56 31.74 11.92 6.86
CA TYR A 56 30.51 12.34 7.54
C TYR A 56 29.57 13.06 6.58
N ASP A 57 30.10 14.03 5.84
CA ASP A 57 29.36 14.79 4.84
C ASP A 57 28.81 13.86 3.76
N LYS A 58 29.62 12.90 3.28
CA LYS A 58 29.16 11.88 2.33
C LYS A 58 28.00 11.05 2.89
N ARG A 59 28.09 10.58 4.14
CA ARG A 59 27.01 9.78 4.76
C ARG A 59 25.72 10.58 4.94
N ILE A 60 25.81 11.87 5.29
CA ILE A 60 24.63 12.75 5.34
C ILE A 60 23.97 12.83 3.97
N LEU A 61 24.77 13.10 2.93
CA LEU A 61 24.25 13.22 1.57
C LEU A 61 23.60 11.91 1.10
N ASP A 62 24.31 10.79 1.25
CA ASP A 62 23.82 9.46 0.88
C ASP A 62 22.53 9.10 1.62
N TYR A 63 22.46 9.37 2.93
CA TYR A 63 21.26 9.14 3.74
C TYR A 63 20.09 10.02 3.27
N SER A 64 20.34 11.31 3.02
CA SER A 64 19.29 12.25 2.63
C SER A 64 18.70 11.93 1.26
N ILE A 65 19.55 11.53 0.31
CA ILE A 65 19.13 11.09 -1.02
C ILE A 65 18.32 9.79 -0.93
N ARG A 66 18.82 8.77 -0.20
CA ARG A 66 18.14 7.46 -0.07
C ARG A 66 16.76 7.56 0.56
N ASN A 67 16.59 8.46 1.52
CA ASN A 67 15.32 8.68 2.22
C ASN A 67 14.51 9.84 1.63
N GLN A 68 14.90 10.37 0.47
CA GLN A 68 14.21 11.43 -0.25
C GLN A 68 13.85 12.65 0.63
N LEU A 69 14.80 13.10 1.46
CA LEU A 69 14.57 14.18 2.44
C LEU A 69 14.51 15.56 1.79
N ARG A 70 13.65 16.45 2.32
CA ARG A 70 13.60 17.87 1.93
C ARG A 70 14.90 18.59 2.28
N TYR A 71 15.38 19.45 1.39
CA TYR A 71 16.63 20.19 1.58
C TYR A 71 16.58 21.20 2.74
N LYS A 72 15.51 22.02 2.80
CA LYS A 72 15.44 23.20 3.69
C LYS A 72 15.44 22.86 5.17
N ASP A 73 14.77 21.78 5.55
CA ASP A 73 14.57 21.40 6.96
C ASP A 73 15.61 20.38 7.46
N ASN A 74 16.46 19.87 6.57
CA ASN A 74 17.42 18.83 6.90
C ASN A 74 18.86 19.35 6.89
N ILE A 75 19.73 18.62 7.59
CA ILE A 75 21.16 18.95 7.72
C ILE A 75 21.93 18.90 6.39
N VAL A 76 21.34 18.32 5.33
CA VAL A 76 21.95 18.22 3.99
C VAL A 76 22.27 19.58 3.38
N ARG A 77 21.52 20.63 3.73
CA ARG A 77 21.80 22.02 3.33
C ARG A 77 23.16 22.56 3.76
N PHE A 78 23.74 21.97 4.79
CA PHE A 78 25.08 22.34 5.26
C PHE A 78 26.20 21.54 4.58
N VAL A 79 25.86 20.53 3.79
CA VAL A 79 26.78 19.64 3.10
C VAL A 79 26.78 19.91 1.60
N LYS A 80 25.60 19.96 0.98
CA LYS A 80 25.38 20.29 -0.42
C LYS A 80 24.83 21.72 -0.46
N LYS A 81 25.51 22.63 -1.17
CA LYS A 81 25.14 24.07 -1.19
C LYS A 81 24.05 24.42 -2.19
N SER A 82 24.04 23.72 -3.33
CA SER A 82 23.03 23.90 -4.37
C SER A 82 21.84 22.99 -4.06
N GLU A 83 20.68 23.62 -3.79
CA GLU A 83 19.41 22.93 -3.58
C GLU A 83 18.95 22.21 -4.86
N GLU A 84 19.13 22.85 -6.01
CA GLU A 84 18.81 22.30 -7.33
C GLU A 84 19.62 21.02 -7.62
N GLU A 85 20.96 21.10 -7.52
CA GLU A 85 21.83 19.94 -7.75
C GLU A 85 21.57 18.80 -6.75
N TYR A 86 21.11 19.12 -5.53
CA TYR A 86 20.72 18.12 -4.54
C TYR A 86 19.51 17.32 -5.02
N TYR A 87 18.45 18.00 -5.45
CA TYR A 87 17.23 17.34 -5.93
C TYR A 87 17.44 16.64 -7.28
N GLU A 88 18.29 17.16 -8.17
CA GLU A 88 18.73 16.43 -9.36
C GLU A 88 19.44 15.12 -8.99
N SER A 89 20.36 15.17 -8.02
CA SER A 89 21.07 13.97 -7.54
C SER A 89 20.12 12.97 -6.90
N LEU A 90 19.13 13.45 -6.14
CA LEU A 90 18.08 12.63 -5.53
C LEU A 90 17.24 11.94 -6.60
N LEU A 91 16.77 12.68 -7.60
CA LEU A 91 15.94 12.14 -8.67
C LEU A 91 16.69 11.10 -9.51
N ASN A 92 17.95 11.39 -9.87
CA ASN A 92 18.84 10.46 -10.57
C ASN A 92 19.06 9.16 -9.76
N TYR A 93 19.25 9.27 -8.46
CA TYR A 93 19.38 8.11 -7.58
C TYR A 93 18.09 7.29 -7.53
N SER A 94 16.94 7.94 -7.35
CA SER A 94 15.63 7.27 -7.31
C SER A 94 15.33 6.54 -8.62
N GLN A 95 15.61 7.16 -9.77
CA GLN A 95 15.43 6.53 -11.07
C GLN A 95 16.36 5.32 -11.25
N ALA A 96 17.65 5.45 -10.92
CA ALA A 96 18.62 4.36 -11.03
C ALA A 96 18.28 3.17 -10.12
N LYS A 97 17.54 3.42 -9.03
CA LYS A 97 17.05 2.40 -8.08
C LYS A 97 15.60 1.99 -8.33
N MET A 98 14.95 2.49 -9.38
CA MET A 98 13.55 2.20 -9.71
C MET A 98 12.59 2.50 -8.54
N MET A 99 12.89 3.52 -7.75
CA MET A 99 12.05 3.97 -6.64
C MET A 99 10.79 4.65 -7.16
N LEU A 100 9.73 4.63 -6.33
CA LEU A 100 8.52 5.41 -6.59
C LEU A 100 8.87 6.91 -6.75
N TYR A 101 8.14 7.59 -7.64
CA TYR A 101 8.23 9.03 -7.78
C TYR A 101 7.96 9.72 -6.43
N PRO A 102 8.81 10.67 -5.99
CA PRO A 102 8.70 11.28 -4.67
C PRO A 102 7.57 12.31 -4.62
N TYR A 103 6.32 11.85 -4.48
CA TYR A 103 5.13 12.72 -4.51
C TYR A 103 5.14 13.81 -3.44
N HIS A 104 5.70 13.53 -2.26
CA HIS A 104 5.87 14.50 -1.17
C HIS A 104 6.83 15.64 -1.53
N LEU A 105 7.55 15.54 -2.65
CA LEU A 105 8.42 16.57 -3.21
C LEU A 105 7.87 17.14 -4.53
N SER A 106 6.61 16.91 -4.90
CA SER A 106 6.06 17.38 -6.19
C SER A 106 6.16 18.90 -6.38
N ASP A 107 6.06 19.67 -5.29
CA ASP A 107 6.26 21.12 -5.26
C ASP A 107 7.67 21.55 -5.68
N ILE A 108 8.65 20.65 -5.54
CA ILE A 108 10.04 20.87 -5.95
C ILE A 108 10.27 20.25 -7.34
N MET A 109 9.81 19.02 -7.55
CA MET A 109 10.06 18.27 -8.78
C MET A 109 9.37 18.91 -9.99
N VAL A 110 8.10 19.26 -9.86
CA VAL A 110 7.31 19.81 -10.98
C VAL A 110 7.53 21.32 -11.13
N ARG A 111 7.65 22.05 -10.03
CA ARG A 111 7.83 23.51 -10.06
C ARG A 111 9.29 23.95 -10.21
N GLY A 112 10.21 23.25 -9.56
CA GLY A 112 11.64 23.57 -9.60
C GLY A 112 12.33 22.92 -10.79
N LEU A 113 12.23 21.60 -10.91
CA LEU A 113 12.96 20.82 -11.93
C LEU A 113 12.16 20.56 -13.21
N ARG A 114 10.86 20.90 -13.24
CA ARG A 114 9.94 20.61 -14.35
C ARG A 114 9.87 19.13 -14.72
N VAL A 115 10.03 18.25 -13.73
CA VAL A 115 9.91 16.79 -13.90
C VAL A 115 8.56 16.32 -13.37
N THR A 116 7.68 15.92 -14.28
CA THR A 116 6.40 15.28 -13.95
C THR A 116 6.58 13.78 -13.66
N PRO A 117 5.62 13.12 -12.97
CA PRO A 117 5.63 11.66 -12.83
C PRO A 117 5.75 10.94 -14.17
N PHE A 118 5.05 11.43 -15.21
CA PHE A 118 5.14 10.90 -16.56
C PHE A 118 6.57 10.94 -17.11
N ASN A 119 7.26 12.08 -16.99
CA ASN A 119 8.64 12.21 -17.47
C ASN A 119 9.61 11.34 -16.68
N TYR A 120 9.42 11.25 -15.37
CA TYR A 120 10.21 10.38 -14.50
C TYR A 120 10.08 8.91 -14.90
N TYR A 121 8.85 8.40 -15.02
CA TYR A 121 8.62 7.01 -15.38
C TYR A 121 9.00 6.69 -16.82
N THR A 122 8.86 7.64 -17.76
CA THR A 122 9.36 7.46 -19.12
C THR A 122 10.88 7.26 -19.11
N SER A 123 11.61 8.11 -18.39
CA SER A 123 13.07 8.02 -18.29
C SER A 123 13.50 6.70 -17.61
N MET A 124 12.83 6.34 -16.51
CA MET A 124 13.06 5.07 -15.82
C MET A 124 12.83 3.86 -16.73
N MET A 125 11.72 3.83 -17.48
CA MET A 125 11.42 2.73 -18.42
C MET A 125 12.43 2.66 -19.56
N ILE A 126 12.92 3.79 -20.06
CA ILE A 126 14.00 3.81 -21.05
C ILE A 126 15.23 3.09 -20.50
N ASP A 127 15.65 3.40 -19.27
CA ASP A 127 16.83 2.79 -18.65
C ASP A 127 16.65 1.28 -18.43
N VAL A 128 15.47 0.87 -17.93
CA VAL A 128 15.13 -0.56 -17.71
C VAL A 128 15.16 -1.35 -19.02
N MET A 129 14.56 -0.81 -20.09
CA MET A 129 14.55 -1.43 -21.41
C MET A 129 15.95 -1.47 -22.06
N GLN A 130 16.73 -0.40 -21.93
CA GLN A 130 18.10 -0.34 -22.45
C GLN A 130 19.04 -1.31 -21.73
N ALA A 131 18.83 -1.50 -20.42
CA ALA A 131 19.53 -2.51 -19.62
C ALA A 131 18.99 -3.93 -19.83
N GLU A 132 18.00 -4.13 -20.70
CA GLU A 132 17.34 -5.40 -21.01
C GLU A 132 16.83 -6.15 -19.75
N LYS A 133 16.43 -5.40 -18.72
CA LYS A 133 15.87 -5.98 -17.49
C LYS A 133 14.43 -6.45 -17.69
N SER A 134 14.01 -7.45 -16.91
CA SER A 134 12.59 -7.84 -16.84
C SER A 134 11.75 -6.74 -16.20
N TYR A 135 10.49 -6.61 -16.63
CA TYR A 135 9.50 -5.76 -15.96
C TYR A 135 9.35 -6.15 -14.48
N ASP A 136 9.47 -7.43 -14.16
CA ASP A 136 9.37 -7.97 -12.79
C ASP A 136 10.54 -7.52 -11.88
N SER A 137 11.55 -6.84 -12.43
CA SER A 137 12.59 -6.20 -11.63
C SER A 137 12.15 -4.87 -11.01
N ILE A 138 11.03 -4.29 -11.44
CA ILE A 138 10.49 -3.02 -10.95
C ILE A 138 9.71 -3.28 -9.65
N PRO A 139 9.95 -2.51 -8.56
CA PRO A 139 9.16 -2.58 -7.32
C PRO A 139 7.65 -2.45 -7.56
N ASN A 140 6.80 -3.08 -6.73
CA ASN A 140 5.37 -3.23 -7.07
C ASN A 140 4.63 -1.89 -7.11
N PHE A 141 4.80 -1.05 -6.07
CA PHE A 141 4.17 0.27 -6.05
C PHE A 141 4.68 1.15 -7.19
N THR A 142 5.98 1.04 -7.53
CA THR A 142 6.57 1.72 -8.69
C THR A 142 5.96 1.23 -10.00
N ALA A 143 5.79 -0.08 -10.18
CA ALA A 143 5.21 -0.67 -11.37
C ALA A 143 3.75 -0.24 -11.55
N VAL A 144 2.95 -0.24 -10.47
CA VAL A 144 1.56 0.22 -10.48
C VAL A 144 1.48 1.70 -10.86
N ASP A 145 2.34 2.54 -10.29
CA ASP A 145 2.33 3.97 -10.62
C ASP A 145 2.87 4.27 -12.03
N ALA A 146 3.88 3.52 -12.49
CA ALA A 146 4.37 3.61 -13.86
C ALA A 146 3.28 3.19 -14.86
N MET A 147 2.52 2.14 -14.56
CA MET A 147 1.37 1.72 -15.36
C MET A 147 0.27 2.79 -15.35
N ARG A 148 -0.03 3.40 -14.19
CA ARG A 148 -0.98 4.51 -14.06
C ARG A 148 -0.56 5.73 -14.89
N CYS A 149 0.73 6.05 -14.93
CA CYS A 149 1.26 7.23 -15.63
C CYS A 149 1.44 7.00 -17.14
N LEU A 150 1.95 5.83 -17.53
CA LEU A 150 2.36 5.52 -18.91
C LEU A 150 1.34 4.66 -19.65
N GLY A 151 0.53 3.86 -18.95
CA GLY A 151 -0.30 2.82 -19.57
C GLY A 151 0.52 1.59 -20.02
N VAL A 152 1.74 1.43 -19.50
CA VAL A 152 2.62 0.30 -19.82
C VAL A 152 2.65 -0.65 -18.64
N GLY A 153 1.83 -1.70 -18.70
CA GLY A 153 1.93 -2.86 -17.81
C GLY A 153 2.92 -3.90 -18.32
N ARG A 154 2.93 -5.07 -17.68
CA ARG A 154 3.87 -6.15 -17.96
C ARG A 154 3.82 -6.63 -19.42
N ASN A 155 2.64 -6.92 -19.97
CA ASN A 155 2.54 -7.41 -21.35
C ASN A 155 2.88 -6.30 -22.35
N GLN A 156 2.41 -5.07 -22.09
CA GLN A 156 2.78 -3.94 -22.95
C GLN A 156 4.30 -3.73 -22.97
N TYR A 157 4.98 -3.90 -21.83
CA TYR A 157 6.43 -3.85 -21.76
C TYR A 157 7.09 -4.96 -22.59
N ILE A 158 6.62 -6.20 -22.48
CA ILE A 158 7.14 -7.35 -23.26
C ILE A 158 6.98 -7.07 -24.77
N ASP A 159 5.80 -6.59 -25.18
CA ASP A 159 5.52 -6.24 -26.57
C ASP A 159 6.45 -5.13 -27.07
N LEU A 160 6.65 -4.08 -26.27
CA LEU A 160 7.56 -2.98 -26.59
C LEU A 160 9.02 -3.46 -26.68
N MET A 161 9.45 -4.36 -25.80
CA MET A 161 10.79 -4.97 -25.84
C MET A 161 10.97 -5.83 -27.10
N ASN A 162 9.97 -6.60 -27.50
CA ASN A 162 9.98 -7.39 -28.72
C ASN A 162 10.03 -6.51 -29.97
N GLN A 163 9.24 -5.42 -29.99
CA GLN A 163 9.30 -4.41 -31.04
C GLN A 163 10.70 -3.77 -31.12
N ASN A 164 11.30 -3.40 -29.99
CA ASN A 164 12.65 -2.83 -29.93
C ASN A 164 13.70 -3.80 -30.51
N ARG A 165 13.66 -5.08 -30.13
CA ARG A 165 14.57 -6.12 -30.65
C ARG A 165 14.39 -6.34 -32.15
N SER A 166 13.15 -6.37 -32.64
CA SER A 166 12.84 -6.58 -34.06
C SER A 166 13.24 -5.41 -34.97
N ASN A 167 13.25 -4.18 -34.44
CA ASN A 167 13.64 -2.96 -35.15
C ASN A 167 15.17 -2.83 -35.38
N ARG A 168 15.99 -3.72 -34.80
CA ARG A 168 17.46 -3.75 -35.01
C ARG A 168 17.88 -4.42 -36.34
N LYS A 169 16.96 -4.78 -37.25
CA LYS A 169 17.28 -5.44 -38.54
C LYS A 169 17.69 -4.45 -39.65
N LEU A 170 18.61 -4.91 -40.51
CA LEU A 170 19.61 -4.19 -41.32
C LEU A 170 19.20 -3.05 -42.28
N PHE A 171 17.92 -2.66 -42.42
CA PHE A 171 17.52 -1.67 -43.46
C PHE A 171 16.44 -0.65 -43.05
N ARG A 172 16.14 -0.49 -41.75
CA ARG A 172 15.32 0.62 -41.24
C ARG A 172 16.10 1.48 -40.25
N ARG A 173 15.86 2.79 -40.25
CA ARG A 173 16.30 3.67 -39.15
C ARG A 173 15.71 3.12 -37.86
N SER A 174 16.58 2.63 -36.97
CA SER A 174 16.20 2.14 -35.64
C SER A 174 15.44 3.23 -34.90
N LYS A 175 14.19 2.97 -34.51
CA LYS A 175 13.45 3.82 -33.58
C LYS A 175 14.12 3.70 -32.21
N SER A 176 14.37 4.83 -31.55
CA SER A 176 14.89 4.81 -30.19
C SER A 176 13.85 4.23 -29.22
N VAL A 177 14.29 3.77 -28.04
CA VAL A 177 13.37 3.32 -26.97
C VAL A 177 12.36 4.41 -26.60
N LYS A 178 12.80 5.67 -26.64
CA LYS A 178 11.95 6.83 -26.40
C LYS A 178 10.83 6.96 -27.44
N ASP A 179 11.05 6.55 -28.68
CA ASP A 179 10.07 6.68 -29.77
C ASP A 179 9.00 5.60 -29.75
N ILE A 180 9.26 4.46 -29.09
CA ILE A 180 8.30 3.36 -28.95
C ILE A 180 7.46 3.49 -27.67
N LEU A 181 7.95 4.21 -26.66
CA LEU A 181 7.20 4.49 -25.44
C LEU A 181 6.07 5.51 -25.69
N PRO A 182 5.04 5.52 -24.82
CA PRO A 182 3.98 6.53 -24.85
C PRO A 182 4.54 7.95 -24.82
N GLN A 183 3.99 8.82 -25.67
CA GLN A 183 4.42 10.24 -25.77
C GLN A 183 3.56 11.18 -24.94
N LYS A 184 2.45 10.68 -24.38
CA LYS A 184 1.52 11.44 -23.53
C LYS A 184 1.16 10.58 -22.31
N PRO A 185 0.84 11.22 -21.18
CA PRO A 185 0.31 10.51 -20.02
C PRO A 185 -0.92 9.68 -20.37
N ALA A 186 -1.07 8.54 -19.70
CA ALA A 186 -2.25 7.70 -19.86
C ALA A 186 -3.53 8.47 -19.48
N SER A 187 -4.59 8.28 -20.26
CA SER A 187 -5.84 9.03 -20.13
C SER A 187 -6.74 8.57 -18.98
N GLY A 188 -6.42 7.41 -18.36
CA GLY A 188 -7.33 6.69 -17.45
C GLY A 188 -6.89 6.63 -15.98
N PHE A 189 -6.09 7.59 -15.50
CA PHE A 189 -5.73 7.60 -14.08
C PHE A 189 -6.92 8.10 -13.22
N ALA A 190 -7.11 7.51 -12.04
CA ALA A 190 -8.15 7.89 -11.10
C ALA A 190 -7.91 9.33 -10.59
N LEU A 191 -8.70 10.27 -11.11
CA LEU A 191 -8.73 11.65 -10.65
C LEU A 191 -9.95 11.83 -9.74
N GLU A 192 -9.69 12.17 -8.48
CA GLU A 192 -10.73 12.39 -7.48
C GLU A 192 -11.05 13.89 -7.31
N PRO A 193 -12.31 14.26 -7.02
CA PRO A 193 -12.71 15.65 -6.85
C PRO A 193 -12.09 16.31 -5.61
N TRP A 194 -11.68 15.53 -4.60
CA TRP A 194 -11.12 16.06 -3.35
C TRP A 194 -9.62 16.35 -3.44
N TYR A 195 -8.97 16.02 -4.55
CA TYR A 195 -7.58 16.35 -4.79
C TYR A 195 -7.39 17.86 -4.99
N LEU A 196 -6.21 18.35 -4.64
CA LEU A 196 -5.82 19.74 -4.87
C LEU A 196 -4.99 19.84 -6.14
N LEU A 197 -5.38 20.75 -7.02
CA LEU A 197 -4.63 21.15 -8.19
C LEU A 197 -3.61 22.22 -7.80
N CYS A 198 -2.35 22.01 -8.16
CA CYS A 198 -1.24 22.92 -7.89
C CYS A 198 -0.55 23.31 -9.20
N TYR A 199 -0.08 24.55 -9.32
CA TYR A 199 0.66 24.98 -10.51
C TYR A 199 2.12 24.50 -10.50
N GLY A 200 2.60 24.07 -11.66
CA GLY A 200 4.00 23.68 -11.88
C GLY A 200 4.87 24.85 -12.35
N CYS A 201 5.94 24.53 -13.08
CA CYS A 201 6.75 25.53 -13.78
C CYS A 201 6.11 25.90 -15.11
N ILE A 202 5.51 27.09 -15.21
CA ILE A 202 4.77 27.55 -16.39
C ILE A 202 5.58 28.67 -17.04
N LEU A 203 6.01 28.47 -18.28
CA LEU A 203 6.76 29.48 -19.05
C LEU A 203 5.85 30.26 -20.00
N GLU A 204 6.34 31.38 -20.52
CA GLU A 204 5.57 32.25 -21.42
C GLU A 204 5.09 31.52 -22.69
N HIS A 205 5.90 30.59 -23.20
CA HIS A 205 5.51 29.78 -24.37
C HIS A 205 4.36 28.81 -24.05
N ASP A 206 4.31 28.29 -22.82
CA ASP A 206 3.24 27.39 -22.39
C ASP A 206 1.91 28.16 -22.39
N MET A 207 1.91 29.38 -21.86
CA MET A 207 0.74 30.26 -21.83
C MET A 207 0.20 30.56 -23.23
N LYS A 208 1.05 30.65 -24.26
CA LYS A 208 0.61 30.91 -25.64
C LYS A 208 -0.21 29.75 -26.24
N LEU A 209 0.01 28.53 -25.75
CA LEU A 209 -0.66 27.32 -26.26
C LEU A 209 -2.00 27.01 -25.56
N LEU A 210 -2.36 27.80 -24.54
CA LEU A 210 -3.56 27.57 -23.73
C LEU A 210 -4.77 28.33 -24.27
N SER A 211 -5.93 27.68 -24.11
CA SER A 211 -7.23 28.35 -24.27
C SER A 211 -7.46 29.40 -23.19
N SER A 212 -8.40 30.33 -23.41
CA SER A 212 -8.76 31.35 -22.43
C SER A 212 -9.18 30.76 -21.07
N VAL A 213 -9.96 29.68 -21.09
CA VAL A 213 -10.43 29.03 -19.85
C VAL A 213 -9.30 28.33 -19.10
N GLU A 214 -8.34 27.73 -19.82
CA GLU A 214 -7.14 27.14 -19.21
C GLU A 214 -6.25 28.19 -18.56
N LYS A 215 -6.09 29.35 -19.20
CA LYS A 215 -5.35 30.50 -18.63
C LYS A 215 -6.01 30.98 -17.34
N GLU A 216 -7.32 31.14 -17.33
CA GLU A 216 -8.05 31.57 -16.13
C GLU A 216 -7.88 30.60 -14.95
N VAL A 217 -7.81 29.29 -15.20
CA VAL A 217 -7.51 28.31 -14.15
C VAL A 217 -6.07 28.49 -13.63
N ILE A 218 -5.10 28.68 -14.52
CA ILE A 218 -3.71 28.92 -14.14
C ILE A 218 -3.56 30.22 -13.34
N ASP A 219 -4.16 31.32 -13.82
CA ASP A 219 -4.09 32.62 -13.14
C ASP A 219 -4.66 32.50 -11.72
N ARG A 220 -5.79 31.80 -11.55
CA ARG A 220 -6.34 31.51 -10.22
C ARG A 220 -5.40 30.68 -9.34
N LEU A 221 -4.72 29.67 -9.89
CA LEU A 221 -3.75 28.87 -9.14
C LEU A 221 -2.54 29.69 -8.69
N VAL A 222 -2.08 30.62 -9.53
CA VAL A 222 -0.94 31.50 -9.24
C VAL A 222 -1.32 32.54 -8.18
N ASP A 223 -2.51 33.13 -8.29
CA ASP A 223 -2.97 34.21 -7.41
C ASP A 223 -3.42 33.70 -6.03
N TYR A 224 -4.17 32.59 -5.99
CA TYR A 224 -4.83 32.11 -4.77
C TYR A 224 -4.23 30.81 -4.21
N GLY A 225 -3.32 30.16 -4.94
CA GLY A 225 -2.71 28.89 -4.54
C GLY A 225 -3.53 27.66 -4.95
N PRO A 226 -3.35 26.51 -4.27
CA PRO A 226 -3.99 25.25 -4.66
C PRO A 226 -5.53 25.33 -4.66
N ILE A 227 -6.16 24.71 -5.67
CA ILE A 227 -7.62 24.69 -5.84
C ILE A 227 -8.14 23.26 -5.85
N LEU A 228 -9.28 23.03 -5.20
CA LEU A 228 -9.97 21.75 -5.21
C LEU A 228 -10.40 21.33 -6.63
N CYS A 229 -10.01 20.15 -7.08
CA CYS A 229 -10.30 19.64 -8.43
C CYS A 229 -11.81 19.59 -8.71
N GLY A 230 -12.61 19.22 -7.71
CA GLY A 230 -14.06 19.13 -7.79
C GLY A 230 -14.77 20.45 -8.10
N LEU A 231 -14.11 21.60 -7.89
CA LEU A 231 -14.64 22.93 -8.23
C LEU A 231 -14.33 23.35 -9.68
N LEU A 232 -13.43 22.62 -10.34
CA LEU A 232 -12.99 22.90 -11.70
C LEU A 232 -13.64 21.94 -12.71
N ASP A 233 -13.64 22.32 -13.98
CA ASP A 233 -14.04 21.41 -15.05
C ASP A 233 -13.02 20.27 -15.18
N LYS A 234 -13.48 19.02 -15.02
CA LYS A 234 -12.67 17.79 -15.04
C LYS A 234 -11.80 17.70 -16.30
N ASN A 235 -12.32 18.10 -17.46
CA ASN A 235 -11.57 18.03 -18.72
C ASN A 235 -10.46 19.08 -18.78
N ILE A 236 -10.67 20.26 -18.19
CA ILE A 236 -9.63 21.29 -18.11
C ILE A 236 -8.48 20.80 -17.22
N VAL A 237 -8.82 20.23 -16.05
CA VAL A 237 -7.84 19.64 -15.13
C VAL A 237 -7.01 18.58 -15.84
N LEU A 238 -7.65 17.61 -16.50
CA LEU A 238 -6.97 16.55 -17.24
C LEU A 238 -6.05 17.08 -18.35
N ARG A 239 -6.50 18.08 -19.13
CA ARG A 239 -5.67 18.69 -20.18
C ARG A 239 -4.45 19.39 -19.61
N LEU A 240 -4.60 20.17 -18.54
CA LEU A 240 -3.47 20.84 -17.87
C LEU A 240 -2.46 19.83 -17.31
N ILE A 241 -2.92 18.73 -16.71
CA ILE A 241 -2.07 17.63 -16.23
C ILE A 241 -1.34 16.98 -17.40
N SER A 242 -2.06 16.70 -18.51
CA SER A 242 -1.47 16.06 -19.69
C SER A 242 -0.34 16.89 -20.33
N ARG A 243 -0.38 18.22 -20.14
CA ARG A 243 0.66 19.15 -20.59
C ARG A 243 1.79 19.34 -19.57
N GLY A 244 1.67 18.77 -18.38
CA GLY A 244 2.67 18.89 -17.32
C GLY A 244 2.76 20.29 -16.70
N LEU A 245 1.72 21.11 -16.83
CA LEU A 245 1.71 22.50 -16.32
C LEU A 245 1.24 22.59 -14.88
N VAL A 246 0.60 21.53 -14.38
CA VAL A 246 0.04 21.42 -13.04
C VAL A 246 0.35 20.04 -12.48
N TYR A 247 0.28 19.91 -11.16
CA TYR A 247 0.39 18.64 -10.46
C TYR A 247 -0.72 18.51 -9.41
N LEU A 248 -0.92 17.28 -8.94
CA LEU A 248 -1.96 16.94 -7.98
C LEU A 248 -1.35 16.72 -6.61
N ASP A 249 -1.84 17.46 -5.62
CA ASP A 249 -1.65 17.14 -4.21
C ASP A 249 -2.85 16.36 -3.67
N VAL A 250 -2.58 15.34 -2.86
CA VAL A 250 -3.58 14.42 -2.30
C VAL A 250 -3.51 14.59 -0.78
N PRO A 251 -4.31 15.53 -0.22
CA PRO A 251 -4.12 15.99 1.15
C PRO A 251 -4.64 15.00 2.18
N ILE A 252 -3.78 14.61 3.12
CA ILE A 252 -4.12 13.71 4.24
C ILE A 252 -3.94 14.48 5.57
N LYS A 253 -5.01 14.59 6.35
CA LYS A 253 -5.06 15.17 7.69
C LYS A 253 -4.84 14.09 8.76
N SER A 254 -4.51 14.52 9.96
CA SER A 254 -4.23 13.63 11.10
C SER A 254 -5.46 12.85 11.53
N GLU A 255 -6.63 13.48 11.45
CA GLU A 255 -7.93 12.97 11.88
C GLU A 255 -8.66 12.20 10.77
N ASP A 256 -8.03 12.03 9.61
CA ASP A 256 -8.65 11.31 8.50
C ASP A 256 -8.71 9.81 8.81
N TYR A 257 -9.84 9.19 8.46
CA TYR A 257 -10.01 7.74 8.46
C TYR A 257 -9.84 7.22 7.04
N VAL A 258 -9.01 6.19 6.87
CA VAL A 258 -8.68 5.62 5.58
C VAL A 258 -8.78 4.11 5.66
N PHE A 259 -9.35 3.48 4.64
CA PHE A 259 -9.49 2.04 4.55
C PHE A 259 -8.97 1.51 3.22
N VAL A 260 -8.58 0.24 3.19
CA VAL A 260 -8.15 -0.47 1.99
C VAL A 260 -9.33 -1.32 1.49
N PRO A 261 -9.91 -1.06 0.30
CA PRO A 261 -10.93 -1.93 -0.27
C PRO A 261 -10.32 -3.28 -0.71
N THR A 262 -11.17 -4.23 -1.10
CA THR A 262 -10.70 -5.52 -1.64
C THR A 262 -9.77 -5.30 -2.82
N LEU A 263 -8.62 -5.97 -2.78
CA LEU A 263 -7.57 -5.80 -3.78
C LEU A 263 -7.87 -6.67 -4.98
N ASP A 264 -8.02 -6.04 -6.14
CA ASP A 264 -8.14 -6.74 -7.42
C ASP A 264 -6.75 -6.75 -8.11
N GLY A 265 -6.17 -7.94 -8.25
CA GLY A 265 -4.93 -8.16 -9.01
C GLY A 265 -3.62 -7.64 -8.41
N PHE A 266 -3.59 -7.18 -7.15
CA PHE A 266 -2.33 -6.81 -6.50
C PHE A 266 -1.64 -8.03 -5.88
N VAL A 267 -0.46 -8.38 -6.40
CA VAL A 267 0.39 -9.44 -5.85
C VAL A 267 1.63 -8.82 -5.23
N MET A 268 1.86 -9.11 -3.95
CA MET A 268 2.99 -8.58 -3.21
C MET A 268 4.26 -9.39 -3.52
N ASN A 269 4.99 -9.03 -4.59
CA ASN A 269 6.34 -9.56 -4.83
C ASN A 269 7.31 -9.25 -3.67
N ARG A 270 8.29 -10.15 -3.46
CA ARG A 270 9.35 -10.00 -2.46
C ARG A 270 10.11 -8.68 -2.64
N VAL A 271 10.21 -7.91 -1.56
CA VAL A 271 10.82 -6.57 -1.49
C VAL A 271 12.28 -6.59 -1.96
N GLN A 272 12.67 -5.70 -2.88
CA GLN A 272 14.05 -5.58 -3.37
C GLN A 272 14.99 -4.77 -2.44
N GLY A 273 14.62 -4.56 -1.18
CA GLY A 273 15.42 -3.85 -0.18
C GLY A 273 15.33 -2.32 -0.24
N ASP A 274 14.32 -1.79 -0.92
CA ASP A 274 13.92 -0.39 -0.90
C ASP A 274 13.27 -0.04 0.47
N TYR A 275 13.81 0.99 1.16
CA TYR A 275 13.31 1.44 2.47
C TYR A 275 11.87 1.96 2.39
N PHE A 276 11.54 2.70 1.34
CA PHE A 276 10.23 3.32 1.16
C PHE A 276 9.17 2.27 0.82
N GLU A 277 9.45 1.33 -0.07
CA GLU A 277 8.56 0.20 -0.38
C GLU A 277 8.31 -0.66 0.87
N THR A 278 9.35 -0.94 1.66
CA THR A 278 9.19 -1.67 2.94
C THR A 278 8.27 -0.90 3.90
N LEU A 279 8.45 0.42 3.98
CA LEU A 279 7.60 1.29 4.80
C LEU A 279 6.15 1.29 4.30
N LEU A 280 5.93 1.36 2.98
CA LEU A 280 4.61 1.28 2.37
C LEU A 280 3.92 -0.04 2.75
N TYR A 281 4.59 -1.19 2.63
CA TYR A 281 3.97 -2.46 3.05
C TYR A 281 3.59 -2.50 4.52
N LYS A 282 4.46 -2.01 5.41
CA LYS A 282 4.16 -1.96 6.84
C LYS A 282 2.89 -1.14 7.10
N ILE A 283 2.76 0.04 6.50
CA ILE A 283 1.59 0.90 6.67
C ILE A 283 0.36 0.26 6.04
N PHE A 284 0.50 -0.28 4.82
CA PHE A 284 -0.59 -0.88 4.05
C PHE A 284 -1.31 -2.02 4.79
N VAL A 285 -0.55 -2.93 5.41
CA VAL A 285 -1.11 -4.06 6.19
C VAL A 285 -1.73 -3.60 7.52
N THR A 286 -1.31 -2.43 8.04
CA THR A 286 -1.82 -1.92 9.33
C THR A 286 -3.10 -1.09 9.17
N ILE A 287 -3.44 -0.62 7.97
CA ILE A 287 -4.67 0.15 7.75
C ILE A 287 -5.89 -0.73 8.03
N ASP A 288 -6.72 -0.32 8.99
CA ASP A 288 -7.92 -1.05 9.41
C ASP A 288 -9.24 -0.29 9.14
N GLY A 289 -9.17 0.94 8.65
CA GLY A 289 -10.33 1.78 8.41
C GLY A 289 -10.91 2.48 9.64
N GLN A 290 -10.57 2.05 10.86
CA GLN A 290 -11.22 2.48 12.10
C GLN A 290 -10.31 3.35 12.97
N THR A 291 -9.03 3.39 12.66
CA THR A 291 -8.06 4.29 13.26
C THR A 291 -7.86 5.53 12.40
N THR A 292 -7.61 6.66 13.05
CA THR A 292 -7.15 7.88 12.38
C THR A 292 -5.72 7.70 11.88
N VAL A 293 -5.32 8.47 10.87
CA VAL A 293 -3.92 8.49 10.39
C VAL A 293 -2.92 8.78 11.52
N LYS A 294 -3.30 9.60 12.50
CA LYS A 294 -2.50 9.88 13.69
C LYS A 294 -2.31 8.65 14.57
N GLU A 295 -3.41 7.98 14.94
CA GLU A 295 -3.37 6.76 15.76
C GLU A 295 -2.58 5.67 15.05
N LEU A 296 -2.79 5.50 13.74
CA LEU A 296 -2.02 4.58 12.90
C LEU A 296 -0.51 4.84 13.01
N ALA A 297 -0.08 6.11 12.98
CA ALA A 297 1.32 6.49 13.11
C ALA A 297 1.90 6.17 14.50
N GLU A 298 1.12 6.40 15.56
CA GLU A 298 1.47 6.06 16.94
C GLU A 298 1.59 4.55 17.14
N THR A 299 0.66 3.76 16.59
CA THR A 299 0.67 2.28 16.67
C THR A 299 1.90 1.67 16.01
N ILE A 300 2.33 2.17 14.86
CA ILE A 300 3.47 1.61 14.12
C ILE A 300 4.83 2.24 14.46
N ASP A 301 4.86 3.20 15.39
CA ASP A 301 6.02 4.02 15.79
C ASP A 301 6.76 4.64 14.58
N ILE A 302 5.98 5.27 13.69
CA ILE A 302 6.51 5.98 12.50
C ILE A 302 6.09 7.44 12.58
N ASP A 303 6.96 8.31 12.07
CA ASP A 303 6.66 9.74 11.99
C ASP A 303 5.36 9.99 11.20
N GLU A 304 4.46 10.77 11.79
CA GLU A 304 3.12 11.03 11.25
C GLU A 304 3.16 11.58 9.80
N LEU A 305 4.16 12.40 9.47
CA LEU A 305 4.32 12.94 8.12
C LEU A 305 4.64 11.84 7.10
N LEU A 306 5.43 10.83 7.48
CA LEU A 306 5.72 9.68 6.61
C LEU A 306 4.46 8.84 6.40
N VAL A 307 3.63 8.65 7.43
CA VAL A 307 2.35 7.93 7.31
C VAL A 307 1.39 8.69 6.40
N LYS A 308 1.26 10.01 6.57
CA LYS A 308 0.47 10.87 5.66
C LYS A 308 0.93 10.76 4.21
N ASN A 309 2.24 10.77 3.97
CA ASN A 309 2.81 10.63 2.63
C ASN A 309 2.49 9.25 2.02
N ALA A 310 2.60 8.17 2.80
CA ALA A 310 2.26 6.82 2.36
C ALA A 310 0.77 6.68 2.04
N VAL A 311 -0.11 7.17 2.92
CA VAL A 311 -1.56 7.17 2.73
C VAL A 311 -1.96 8.00 1.50
N SER A 312 -1.30 9.15 1.29
CA SER A 312 -1.47 9.98 0.09
C SER A 312 -1.12 9.20 -1.18
N VAL A 313 -0.03 8.43 -1.16
CA VAL A 313 0.35 7.51 -2.25
C VAL A 313 -0.71 6.42 -2.44
N PHE A 314 -1.18 5.76 -1.39
CA PHE A 314 -2.20 4.71 -1.53
C PHE A 314 -3.50 5.23 -2.14
N CYS A 315 -3.97 6.40 -1.70
CA CYS A 315 -5.14 7.05 -2.29
C CYS A 315 -4.91 7.35 -3.78
N ARG A 316 -3.74 7.90 -4.12
CA ARG A 316 -3.36 8.21 -5.51
C ARG A 316 -3.31 6.98 -6.41
N LEU A 317 -2.87 5.85 -5.88
CA LEU A 317 -2.77 4.58 -6.60
C LEU A 317 -4.08 3.79 -6.59
N GLY A 318 -5.09 4.24 -5.86
CA GLY A 318 -6.38 3.56 -5.72
C GLY A 318 -6.39 2.40 -4.72
N PHE A 319 -5.30 2.23 -3.96
CA PHE A 319 -5.16 1.21 -2.93
C PHE A 319 -5.91 1.51 -1.64
N ALA A 320 -6.15 2.79 -1.37
CA ALA A 320 -6.86 3.20 -0.16
C ALA A 320 -7.88 4.29 -0.49
N LYS A 321 -8.93 4.36 0.31
CA LYS A 321 -9.98 5.37 0.19
C LYS A 321 -10.15 6.10 1.51
N LYS A 322 -10.36 7.40 1.40
CA LYS A 322 -10.70 8.24 2.53
C LYS A 322 -12.20 8.05 2.85
N ARG A 323 -12.55 7.79 4.10
CA ARG A 323 -13.97 7.61 4.51
C ARG A 323 -14.78 8.88 4.32
N VAL A 324 -14.22 10.01 4.75
CA VAL A 324 -14.87 11.33 4.67
C VAL A 324 -13.98 12.24 3.87
N THR A 325 -14.41 12.66 2.68
CA THR A 325 -13.60 13.48 1.78
C THR A 325 -13.66 14.97 2.11
N GLY A 326 -14.67 15.40 2.88
CA GLY A 326 -14.95 16.80 3.13
C GLY A 326 -15.74 17.47 2.00
N LEU A 327 -16.20 16.68 1.02
CA LEU A 327 -17.00 17.14 -0.12
C LEU A 327 -18.50 16.93 0.06
N GLU A 328 -18.93 16.35 1.18
CA GLU A 328 -20.29 15.87 1.40
C GLU A 328 -21.33 17.00 1.30
N ASN A 329 -20.91 18.25 1.51
CA ASN A 329 -21.75 19.46 1.41
C ASN A 329 -21.26 20.45 0.34
N VAL A 330 -20.36 20.04 -0.55
CA VAL A 330 -19.76 20.92 -1.56
C VAL A 330 -20.45 20.71 -2.91
N ALA A 331 -20.96 21.79 -3.51
CA ALA A 331 -21.48 21.74 -4.87
C ALA A 331 -20.32 21.57 -5.87
N LEU A 332 -20.17 20.34 -6.38
CA LEU A 332 -19.16 20.02 -7.39
C LEU A 332 -19.52 20.61 -8.75
N ASN A 333 -18.51 20.84 -9.58
CA ASN A 333 -18.71 21.21 -10.97
C ASN A 333 -19.48 20.09 -11.70
N ARG A 334 -20.39 20.46 -12.60
CA ARG A 334 -21.24 19.55 -13.39
C ARG A 334 -20.50 18.45 -14.16
N THR A 335 -19.20 18.57 -14.38
CA THR A 335 -18.40 17.50 -15.01
C THR A 335 -18.08 16.34 -14.07
N TRP A 336 -18.44 16.44 -12.80
CA TRP A 336 -18.22 15.42 -11.76
C TRP A 336 -19.50 14.69 -11.37
N VAL A 337 -20.54 14.70 -12.22
CA VAL A 337 -21.86 14.13 -11.92
C VAL A 337 -21.80 12.67 -11.45
N GLU A 338 -20.84 11.90 -11.98
CA GLU A 338 -20.54 10.52 -11.54
C GLU A 338 -20.39 10.42 -10.01
N PHE A 339 -19.80 11.43 -9.35
CA PHE A 339 -19.57 11.47 -7.91
C PHE A 339 -20.73 12.07 -7.10
N THR A 340 -21.71 12.69 -7.78
CA THR A 340 -22.89 13.29 -7.11
C THR A 340 -24.09 12.35 -7.01
N VAL A 341 -24.13 11.29 -7.82
CA VAL A 341 -25.28 10.34 -7.89
C VAL A 341 -25.07 9.10 -7.00
N ASN A 342 -23.83 8.78 -6.64
CA ASN A 342 -23.49 7.57 -5.88
C ASN A 342 -23.01 7.91 -4.46
N ALA A 343 -23.81 8.64 -3.69
CA ALA A 343 -23.55 8.87 -2.27
C ALA A 343 -23.94 7.64 -1.40
N ASP A 344 -23.77 6.42 -1.92
CA ASP A 344 -23.92 5.18 -1.16
C ASP A 344 -22.51 4.68 -0.76
N PRO A 345 -22.17 4.59 0.55
CA PRO A 345 -20.84 4.21 1.02
C PRO A 345 -20.38 2.81 0.56
N ALA A 346 -21.32 1.94 0.15
CA ALA A 346 -21.08 0.54 -0.17
C ALA A 346 -20.91 0.25 -1.69
N GLY A 347 -21.18 1.21 -2.58
CA GLY A 347 -21.40 0.90 -4.00
C GLY A 347 -20.23 1.07 -4.97
N TYR A 348 -19.09 1.61 -4.54
CA TYR A 348 -17.97 1.88 -5.47
C TYR A 348 -16.99 0.72 -5.59
N VAL A 349 -17.36 -0.26 -6.42
CA VAL A 349 -16.42 -1.20 -7.04
C VAL A 349 -15.56 -0.41 -8.04
N PHE A 350 -14.39 0.06 -7.61
CA PHE A 350 -13.39 0.58 -8.53
C PHE A 350 -12.69 -0.62 -9.17
N THR A 351 -13.07 -0.93 -10.40
CA THR A 351 -12.55 -2.10 -11.09
C THR A 351 -11.10 -1.83 -11.52
N VAL A 352 -10.17 -2.60 -10.95
CA VAL A 352 -8.78 -2.71 -11.40
C VAL A 352 -8.69 -3.56 -12.69
N HIS A 353 -9.82 -3.67 -13.41
CA HIS A 353 -10.07 -4.52 -14.58
C HIS A 353 -9.07 -4.32 -15.73
N TYR A 354 -8.43 -3.16 -15.83
CA TYR A 354 -7.45 -2.89 -16.89
C TYR A 354 -6.02 -3.30 -16.54
N LEU A 355 -5.70 -3.57 -15.26
CA LEU A 355 -4.38 -4.11 -14.88
C LEU A 355 -4.36 -5.65 -15.01
N THR A 356 -5.52 -6.30 -14.98
CA THR A 356 -5.66 -7.74 -14.77
C THR A 356 -5.66 -8.58 -16.04
N SER A 357 -6.18 -8.10 -17.19
CA SER A 357 -6.15 -8.90 -18.43
C SER A 357 -4.74 -9.26 -18.90
N SER A 358 -3.71 -8.52 -18.44
CA SER A 358 -2.31 -8.78 -18.78
C SER A 358 -1.63 -9.83 -17.88
N LEU A 359 -2.07 -9.97 -16.63
CA LEU A 359 -1.44 -10.89 -15.66
C LEU A 359 -2.13 -12.26 -15.64
N ILE A 360 -3.41 -12.31 -16.02
CA ILE A 360 -4.24 -13.53 -16.00
C ILE A 360 -3.83 -14.52 -17.11
N ASP A 361 -3.45 -14.04 -18.31
CA ASP A 361 -3.13 -14.92 -19.45
C ASP A 361 -1.87 -15.79 -19.27
N GLN A 362 -1.03 -15.53 -18.27
CA GLN A 362 0.15 -16.38 -17.99
C GLN A 362 -0.04 -17.34 -16.81
N VAL A 363 -0.83 -16.98 -15.80
CA VAL A 363 -1.20 -17.93 -14.72
C VAL A 363 -2.07 -19.06 -15.27
N ILE A 364 -2.77 -18.87 -16.38
CA ILE A 364 -3.55 -19.94 -17.03
C ILE A 364 -2.66 -20.90 -17.83
N ASN A 365 -1.48 -20.48 -18.29
CA ASN A 365 -0.64 -21.28 -19.18
C ASN A 365 0.56 -21.95 -18.49
N GLU A 366 0.89 -21.62 -17.23
CA GLU A 366 1.98 -22.25 -16.47
C GLU A 366 1.52 -23.33 -15.47
N TYR A 367 0.21 -23.60 -15.32
CA TYR A 367 -0.34 -24.53 -14.32
C TYR A 367 -1.02 -25.79 -14.88
N GLU A 368 -0.77 -26.17 -16.14
CA GLU A 368 -1.30 -27.45 -16.67
C GLU A 368 -0.41 -28.68 -16.41
N GLU A 369 0.77 -28.55 -15.80
CA GLU A 369 1.62 -29.72 -15.49
C GLU A 369 2.39 -29.53 -14.18
N ASP A 370 1.78 -29.84 -13.02
CA ASP A 370 2.54 -30.13 -11.78
C ASP A 370 1.68 -31.03 -10.84
N ASP A 371 1.86 -32.35 -10.97
CA ASP A 371 1.28 -33.41 -10.12
C ASP A 371 1.78 -33.38 -8.65
N ASP A 372 2.70 -32.47 -8.31
CA ASP A 372 3.37 -32.42 -7.00
C ASP A 372 2.53 -31.75 -5.89
N LEU A 373 1.56 -30.89 -6.25
CA LEU A 373 0.70 -30.22 -5.26
C LEU A 373 -0.36 -31.16 -4.67
N VAL A 374 -0.83 -32.13 -5.46
CA VAL A 374 -1.82 -33.14 -5.04
C VAL A 374 -1.18 -34.12 -4.05
N THR A 375 0.09 -34.46 -4.25
CA THR A 375 0.86 -35.40 -3.42
C THR A 375 1.19 -34.82 -2.03
N ALA A 376 1.37 -33.49 -1.91
CA ALA A 376 1.59 -32.82 -0.64
C ALA A 376 0.33 -32.80 0.26
N VAL A 377 -0.85 -32.78 -0.36
CA VAL A 377 -2.15 -32.82 0.34
C VAL A 377 -2.44 -34.23 0.86
N ASP A 378 -2.13 -35.29 0.10
CA ASP A 378 -2.33 -36.68 0.54
C ASP A 378 -1.40 -37.11 1.68
N ASN A 379 -0.17 -36.57 1.72
CA ASN A 379 0.78 -36.85 2.81
C ASN A 379 0.38 -36.18 4.13
N ALA A 380 -0.25 -35.00 4.08
CA ALA A 380 -0.78 -34.33 5.27
C ALA A 380 -2.04 -35.01 5.85
N LEU A 381 -2.67 -35.89 5.07
CA LEU A 381 -3.93 -36.55 5.37
C LEU A 381 -3.79 -37.99 5.90
N SER A 382 -2.56 -38.51 6.00
CA SER A 382 -2.28 -39.94 6.25
C SER A 382 -1.48 -40.23 7.52
N ALA A 383 -1.08 -39.22 8.30
CA ALA A 383 -0.32 -39.41 9.53
C ALA A 383 -1.18 -39.15 10.79
N GLU A 384 -1.71 -40.23 11.37
CA GLU A 384 -1.75 -40.56 12.81
C GLU A 384 -2.90 -41.55 13.11
N ASP A 385 -2.53 -42.84 13.16
CA ASP A 385 -3.32 -43.93 13.74
C ASP A 385 -2.87 -44.13 15.20
N CYS A 386 -3.75 -43.94 16.19
CA CYS A 386 -3.87 -44.87 17.33
C CYS A 386 -4.97 -44.52 18.36
N ALA A 387 -5.61 -45.62 18.81
CA ALA A 387 -6.30 -45.85 20.09
C ALA A 387 -7.76 -45.38 20.27
N THR A 388 -8.64 -46.34 19.96
CA THR A 388 -10.00 -46.61 20.43
C THR A 388 -10.27 -46.31 21.92
N GLN A 389 -11.47 -45.80 22.26
CA GLN A 389 -12.39 -46.20 23.36
C GLN A 389 -13.73 -45.38 23.27
N PRO A 390 -14.87 -45.90 23.78
CA PRO A 390 -16.21 -45.62 23.24
C PRO A 390 -16.95 -44.43 23.86
N SER A 391 -17.91 -43.90 23.09
CA SER A 391 -18.82 -42.79 23.38
C SER A 391 -19.82 -43.06 24.51
N PRO A 392 -20.33 -41.99 25.14
CA PRO A 392 -21.77 -41.89 25.31
C PRO A 392 -22.33 -40.58 24.73
N THR A 393 -23.54 -40.75 24.19
CA THR A 393 -24.53 -39.80 23.70
C THR A 393 -24.56 -38.45 24.45
N ALA A 394 -24.46 -37.33 23.73
CA ALA A 394 -24.89 -36.02 24.22
C ALA A 394 -25.34 -35.12 23.05
N SER A 395 -26.52 -34.54 23.24
CA SER A 395 -27.33 -33.67 22.38
C SER A 395 -26.63 -32.42 21.82
N LEU A 396 -27.16 -31.90 20.70
CA LEU A 396 -26.79 -30.60 20.10
C LEU A 396 -26.71 -29.48 21.16
N PRO A 397 -25.64 -28.68 21.21
CA PRO A 397 -25.60 -27.50 22.05
C PRO A 397 -26.51 -26.42 21.45
N THR A 398 -27.53 -26.05 22.21
CA THR A 398 -28.36 -24.87 21.95
C THR A 398 -27.50 -23.62 22.22
N PHE A 399 -27.38 -22.73 21.23
CA PHE A 399 -26.71 -21.44 21.36
C PHE A 399 -27.49 -20.59 22.38
N VAL A 400 -26.88 -20.31 23.53
CA VAL A 400 -27.46 -19.40 24.53
C VAL A 400 -26.87 -18.02 24.27
N PRO A 401 -27.67 -16.99 23.92
CA PRO A 401 -27.14 -15.64 23.77
C PRO A 401 -26.68 -15.13 25.14
N TYR A 402 -25.38 -14.86 25.26
CA TYR A 402 -24.77 -14.39 26.49
C TYR A 402 -25.07 -12.89 26.67
N SER A 403 -25.93 -12.55 27.62
CA SER A 403 -26.06 -11.19 28.15
C SER A 403 -25.04 -11.01 29.29
N GLY A 404 -23.83 -10.57 28.94
CA GLY A 404 -22.75 -10.15 29.86
C GLY A 404 -22.53 -8.63 29.81
N PRO A 405 -21.87 -8.05 30.84
CA PRO A 405 -22.18 -6.71 31.35
C PRO A 405 -21.65 -5.57 30.49
N GLU A 406 -22.35 -4.43 30.59
CA GLU A 406 -22.12 -3.15 29.95
C GLU A 406 -20.64 -2.70 29.97
N GLY A 407 -20.14 -2.27 28.81
CA GLY A 407 -18.94 -1.41 28.71
C GLY A 407 -17.84 -1.88 27.75
N GLY A 408 -18.13 -1.95 26.45
CA GLY A 408 -17.11 -2.03 25.38
C GLY A 408 -17.59 -2.83 24.16
N ASN A 409 -17.79 -2.16 23.02
CA ASN A 409 -18.08 -2.80 21.73
C ASN A 409 -16.86 -3.59 21.23
N LYS A 410 -16.57 -4.77 21.80
CA LYS A 410 -15.52 -5.65 21.29
C LYS A 410 -16.03 -6.40 20.06
N ARG A 411 -15.25 -6.39 18.98
CA ARG A 411 -15.58 -7.03 17.70
C ARG A 411 -15.38 -8.54 17.77
N ILE A 412 -16.03 -9.32 16.91
CA ILE A 412 -15.71 -10.75 16.78
C ILE A 412 -14.55 -10.92 15.79
N ALA A 413 -13.52 -11.64 16.18
CA ALA A 413 -12.47 -12.09 15.26
C ALA A 413 -12.75 -13.54 14.83
N PHE A 414 -13.02 -13.76 13.55
CA PHE A 414 -13.13 -15.09 12.96
C PHE A 414 -11.78 -15.53 12.40
N MET A 415 -11.16 -16.50 13.07
CA MET A 415 -9.84 -16.99 12.68
C MET A 415 -9.92 -18.10 11.63
N PHE A 416 -9.22 -17.92 10.50
CA PHE A 416 -9.14 -18.91 9.42
C PHE A 416 -7.68 -19.28 9.09
N ASP A 417 -7.45 -20.47 8.54
CA ASP A 417 -6.12 -20.91 8.12
C ASP A 417 -5.88 -20.69 6.61
N SER A 418 -4.67 -20.95 6.13
CA SER A 418 -4.34 -20.83 4.71
C SER A 418 -5.05 -21.83 3.80
N THR A 419 -5.70 -22.85 4.36
CA THR A 419 -6.47 -23.81 3.56
C THR A 419 -7.73 -23.13 3.05
N LEU A 420 -8.40 -22.29 3.88
CA LEU A 420 -9.57 -21.54 3.45
C LEU A 420 -9.30 -20.70 2.20
N THR A 421 -8.18 -19.97 2.18
CA THR A 421 -7.78 -19.14 1.03
C THR A 421 -7.48 -19.97 -0.21
N ALA A 422 -6.91 -21.18 -0.05
CA ALA A 422 -6.65 -22.07 -1.17
C ALA A 422 -7.95 -22.60 -1.77
N PHE A 423 -8.94 -22.94 -0.93
CA PHE A 423 -10.25 -23.40 -1.41
C PHE A 423 -11.00 -22.29 -2.15
N LEU A 424 -11.01 -21.06 -1.63
CA LEU A 424 -11.68 -19.92 -2.28
C LEU A 424 -11.02 -19.49 -3.60
N MET A 425 -9.75 -19.88 -3.83
CA MET A 425 -9.01 -19.63 -5.08
C MET A 425 -9.33 -20.64 -6.19
N MET A 426 -10.07 -21.73 -5.91
CA MET A 426 -10.46 -22.69 -6.94
C MET A 426 -11.46 -22.09 -7.92
N GLY A 427 -11.05 -21.98 -9.18
CA GLY A 427 -11.79 -21.24 -10.23
C GLY A 427 -13.21 -21.75 -10.54
N ASN A 428 -13.57 -22.94 -10.05
CA ASN A 428 -14.87 -23.54 -10.30
C ASN A 428 -15.98 -23.03 -9.35
N LEU A 429 -15.65 -22.42 -8.20
CA LEU A 429 -16.65 -21.98 -7.21
C LEU A 429 -17.33 -20.66 -7.59
N SER A 430 -16.52 -19.64 -7.89
CA SER A 430 -16.94 -18.35 -8.44
C SER A 430 -15.70 -17.59 -8.88
N ALA A 431 -15.78 -16.87 -10.01
CA ALA A 431 -14.70 -16.00 -10.46
C ALA A 431 -14.49 -14.78 -9.55
N SER A 432 -15.54 -14.35 -8.83
CA SER A 432 -15.48 -13.16 -7.95
C SER A 432 -14.77 -13.46 -6.63
N LEU A 433 -14.99 -14.65 -6.05
CA LEU A 433 -14.44 -15.05 -4.75
C LEU A 433 -12.91 -15.08 -4.72
N LYS A 434 -12.28 -15.21 -5.87
CA LYS A 434 -10.83 -15.16 -6.03
C LYS A 434 -10.24 -13.86 -5.47
N ASN A 435 -10.92 -12.73 -5.65
CA ASN A 435 -10.43 -11.42 -5.19
C ASN A 435 -10.41 -11.34 -3.66
N HIS A 436 -11.45 -11.84 -3.03
CA HIS A 436 -11.52 -11.96 -1.58
C HIS A 436 -10.53 -12.99 -1.04
N ALA A 437 -10.32 -14.10 -1.75
CA ALA A 437 -9.34 -15.12 -1.38
C ALA A 437 -7.90 -14.59 -1.42
N VAL A 438 -7.55 -13.82 -2.47
CA VAL A 438 -6.25 -13.12 -2.56
C VAL A 438 -6.11 -12.12 -1.42
N THR A 439 -7.14 -11.32 -1.14
CA THR A 439 -7.12 -10.36 -0.02
C THR A 439 -6.90 -11.08 1.32
N LEU A 440 -7.66 -12.14 1.61
CA LEU A 440 -7.52 -12.97 2.81
C LEU A 440 -6.14 -13.66 2.89
N PHE A 441 -5.51 -13.96 1.76
CA PHE A 441 -4.18 -14.57 1.72
C PHE A 441 -3.05 -13.55 1.92
N GLU A 442 -3.03 -12.48 1.12
CA GLU A 442 -1.98 -11.47 1.07
C GLU A 442 -2.05 -10.52 2.27
N VAL A 443 -3.23 -9.94 2.51
CA VAL A 443 -3.45 -9.00 3.62
C VAL A 443 -3.56 -9.79 4.93
N GLY A 444 -4.13 -10.98 4.90
CA GLY A 444 -4.36 -11.80 6.09
C GLY A 444 -5.50 -11.29 6.98
N LYS A 445 -6.26 -10.30 6.53
CA LYS A 445 -7.43 -9.75 7.21
C LYS A 445 -8.49 -9.33 6.20
N LEU A 446 -9.76 -9.52 6.53
CA LEU A 446 -10.91 -8.91 5.86
C LEU A 446 -11.76 -8.23 6.93
N SER A 447 -11.95 -6.92 6.83
CA SER A 447 -12.71 -6.15 7.82
C SER A 447 -14.22 -6.30 7.63
N ASP A 448 -15.00 -5.97 8.66
CA ASP A 448 -16.46 -6.02 8.61
C ASP A 448 -17.05 -5.26 7.41
N GLU A 449 -16.48 -4.10 7.02
CA GLU A 449 -16.98 -3.31 5.89
C GLU A 449 -16.80 -4.02 4.54
N ALA A 450 -15.78 -4.86 4.42
CA ALA A 450 -15.55 -5.69 3.23
C ALA A 450 -16.28 -7.04 3.30
N ALA A 451 -16.85 -7.39 4.47
CA ALA A 451 -17.54 -8.65 4.69
C ALA A 451 -18.90 -8.70 3.99
N ASP A 452 -19.59 -7.57 3.79
CA ASP A 452 -20.87 -7.53 3.05
C ASP A 452 -20.69 -8.03 1.61
N ASN A 453 -19.73 -7.46 0.89
CA ASN A 453 -19.39 -7.90 -0.47
C ASN A 453 -18.97 -9.38 -0.49
N PHE A 454 -18.21 -9.82 0.52
CA PHE A 454 -17.77 -11.21 0.60
C PHE A 454 -18.95 -12.18 0.84
N ILE A 455 -19.92 -11.78 1.67
CA ILE A 455 -21.15 -12.54 1.93
C ILE A 455 -21.98 -12.65 0.65
N ASP A 456 -22.16 -11.54 -0.08
CA ASP A 456 -22.90 -11.52 -1.33
C ASP A 456 -22.25 -12.43 -2.37
N GLU A 457 -20.92 -12.43 -2.45
CA GLU A 457 -20.20 -13.34 -3.35
C GLU A 457 -20.29 -14.81 -2.91
N LEU A 458 -20.24 -15.09 -1.60
CA LEU A 458 -20.43 -16.44 -1.06
C LEU A 458 -21.85 -16.97 -1.28
N GLN A 459 -22.87 -16.10 -1.29
CA GLN A 459 -24.25 -16.48 -1.63
C GLN A 459 -24.40 -16.92 -3.10
N ASN A 460 -23.54 -16.39 -3.98
CA ASN A 460 -23.57 -16.64 -5.42
C ASN A 460 -22.67 -17.81 -5.87
N VAL A 461 -22.17 -18.63 -4.94
CA VAL A 461 -21.33 -19.80 -5.25
C VAL A 461 -22.11 -20.86 -6.03
N ASN A 462 -21.50 -21.38 -7.09
CA ASN A 462 -22.06 -22.47 -7.88
C ASN A 462 -22.24 -23.73 -7.02
N PHE A 463 -23.44 -24.31 -7.05
CA PHE A 463 -23.72 -25.55 -6.34
C PHE A 463 -23.35 -26.75 -7.20
N PHE A 464 -22.47 -27.61 -6.68
CA PHE A 464 -22.06 -28.85 -7.34
C PHE A 464 -22.69 -30.04 -6.64
N VAL A 465 -23.13 -31.04 -7.42
CA VAL A 465 -23.89 -32.19 -6.90
C VAL A 465 -23.02 -33.45 -6.71
N GLU A 466 -21.84 -33.52 -7.34
CA GLU A 466 -20.90 -34.65 -7.23
C GLU A 466 -19.42 -34.21 -7.23
N GLY A 467 -18.55 -35.05 -6.67
CA GLY A 467 -17.09 -34.90 -6.67
C GLY A 467 -16.53 -33.97 -5.59
N GLU A 468 -15.22 -33.66 -5.67
CA GLU A 468 -14.56 -32.75 -4.72
C GLU A 468 -15.13 -31.33 -4.76
N ALA A 469 -15.63 -30.90 -5.91
CA ALA A 469 -16.32 -29.62 -6.10
C ALA A 469 -17.56 -29.47 -5.21
N HIS A 470 -18.29 -30.56 -4.94
CA HIS A 470 -19.42 -30.56 -4.00
C HIS A 470 -18.96 -30.15 -2.59
N ARG A 471 -17.86 -30.74 -2.11
CA ARG A 471 -17.30 -30.46 -0.77
C ARG A 471 -16.90 -29.00 -0.62
N TYR A 472 -16.29 -28.40 -1.64
CA TYR A 472 -15.91 -26.99 -1.62
C TYR A 472 -17.12 -26.05 -1.61
N SER A 473 -18.20 -26.39 -2.34
CA SER A 473 -19.44 -25.61 -2.31
C SER A 473 -20.16 -25.69 -0.94
N GLU A 474 -20.11 -26.85 -0.28
CA GLU A 474 -20.65 -27.02 1.09
C GLU A 474 -19.81 -26.26 2.13
N HIS A 475 -18.48 -26.24 1.99
CA HIS A 475 -17.61 -25.43 2.84
C HIS A 475 -17.88 -23.93 2.68
N ALA A 476 -18.10 -23.45 1.45
CA ALA A 476 -18.43 -22.04 1.19
C ALA A 476 -19.79 -21.65 1.81
N LYS A 477 -20.81 -22.51 1.74
CA LYS A 477 -22.09 -22.30 2.43
C LYS A 477 -21.95 -22.32 3.95
N THR A 478 -21.16 -23.24 4.49
CA THR A 478 -20.92 -23.33 5.93
C THR A 478 -20.23 -22.06 6.42
N LEU A 479 -19.24 -21.56 5.68
CA LEU A 479 -18.58 -20.30 5.95
C LEU A 479 -19.57 -19.13 5.92
N LEU A 480 -20.41 -19.05 4.88
CA LEU A 480 -21.46 -18.04 4.75
C LEU A 480 -22.38 -18.02 5.98
N HIS A 481 -22.94 -19.18 6.36
CA HIS A 481 -23.83 -19.28 7.52
C HIS A 481 -23.12 -18.93 8.83
N THR A 482 -21.84 -19.30 8.96
CA THR A 482 -21.03 -18.97 10.14
C THR A 482 -20.81 -17.47 10.25
N ILE A 483 -20.39 -16.81 9.16
CA ILE A 483 -20.19 -15.37 9.09
C ILE A 483 -21.51 -14.62 9.39
N GLN A 484 -22.60 -15.02 8.74
CA GLN A 484 -23.93 -14.43 8.98
C GLN A 484 -24.36 -14.57 10.43
N SER A 485 -24.14 -15.74 11.05
CA SER A 485 -24.51 -16.00 12.44
C SER A 485 -23.69 -15.17 13.43
N LEU A 486 -22.39 -15.00 13.17
CA LEU A 486 -21.52 -14.17 14.00
C LEU A 486 -21.83 -12.68 13.86
N ARG A 487 -22.29 -12.24 12.67
CA ARG A 487 -22.67 -10.84 12.39
C ARG A 487 -24.06 -10.42 12.86
N ILE A 488 -24.87 -11.31 13.46
CA ILE A 488 -26.24 -11.00 13.90
C ILE A 488 -26.27 -9.85 14.92
N SER A 489 -25.28 -9.77 15.80
CA SER A 489 -25.27 -8.81 16.91
C SER A 489 -23.94 -8.10 17.12
N ASN A 490 -22.92 -8.39 16.30
CA ASN A 490 -21.56 -7.85 16.44
C ASN A 490 -20.89 -7.63 15.08
N GLU A 491 -19.95 -6.70 15.01
CA GLU A 491 -19.06 -6.54 13.85
C GLU A 491 -18.04 -7.69 13.81
N LEU A 492 -17.73 -8.19 12.61
CA LEU A 492 -16.87 -9.35 12.37
C LEU A 492 -15.67 -9.00 11.48
N ASP A 493 -14.46 -9.24 11.97
CA ASP A 493 -13.27 -9.26 11.14
C ASP A 493 -12.80 -10.71 10.92
N LEU A 494 -12.48 -11.08 9.69
CA LEU A 494 -11.83 -12.35 9.39
C LEU A 494 -10.33 -12.14 9.47
N ILE A 495 -9.63 -12.98 10.25
CA ILE A 495 -8.19 -12.85 10.49
C ILE A 495 -7.50 -14.17 10.20
N ARG A 496 -6.44 -14.14 9.40
CA ARG A 496 -5.65 -15.32 9.08
C ARG A 496 -4.84 -15.74 10.31
N GLY A 497 -5.10 -16.95 10.80
CA GLY A 497 -4.31 -17.63 11.81
C GLY A 497 -2.89 -17.91 11.31
N LYS A 498 -1.96 -16.99 11.57
CA LYS A 498 -0.53 -17.29 11.59
C LYS A 498 -0.15 -17.69 13.02
N ILE A 499 1.06 -18.23 13.20
CA ILE A 499 1.64 -18.37 14.55
C ILE A 499 1.85 -16.94 15.05
N PHE A 500 0.91 -16.43 15.84
CA PHE A 500 1.00 -15.10 16.43
C PHE A 500 2.03 -15.12 17.55
N GLU A 501 2.84 -14.07 17.63
CA GLU A 501 3.68 -13.86 18.81
C GLU A 501 2.80 -13.43 20.01
N GLN A 502 3.28 -13.65 21.24
CA GLN A 502 2.51 -13.42 22.47
C GLN A 502 1.95 -11.98 22.57
N GLU A 503 2.66 -11.00 22.01
CA GLU A 503 2.24 -9.59 21.97
C GLU A 503 1.04 -9.35 21.02
N GLU A 504 0.99 -10.05 19.89
CA GLU A 504 -0.10 -9.95 18.91
C GLU A 504 -1.40 -10.59 19.43
N ILE A 505 -1.28 -11.68 20.21
CA ILE A 505 -2.41 -12.32 20.89
C ILE A 505 -3.00 -11.40 21.96
N ASN A 506 -2.16 -10.67 22.70
CA ASN A 506 -2.63 -9.70 23.68
C ASN A 506 -3.38 -8.55 23.01
N LEU A 507 -2.86 -8.02 21.88
CA LEU A 507 -3.53 -6.99 21.07
C LEU A 507 -4.88 -7.46 20.50
N LEU A 508 -4.97 -8.73 20.09
CA LEU A 508 -6.23 -9.32 19.63
C LEU A 508 -7.24 -9.45 20.77
N ASN A 509 -6.83 -9.85 21.98
CA ASN A 509 -7.72 -10.01 23.14
C ASN A 509 -8.23 -8.68 23.73
N GLU A 510 -7.47 -7.59 23.54
CA GLU A 510 -7.91 -6.25 23.93
C GLU A 510 -9.06 -5.75 23.05
N ASN A 511 -9.00 -6.01 21.74
CA ASN A 511 -9.92 -5.44 20.75
C ASN A 511 -11.02 -6.40 20.27
N TYR A 512 -10.85 -7.71 20.42
CA TYR A 512 -11.75 -8.73 19.88
C TYR A 512 -12.25 -9.73 20.94
N PHE A 513 -13.49 -10.19 20.77
CA PHE A 513 -13.95 -11.49 21.24
C PHE A 513 -13.48 -12.56 20.25
N LEU A 514 -12.50 -13.37 20.67
CA LEU A 514 -11.90 -14.39 19.83
C LEU A 514 -12.83 -15.60 19.68
N VAL A 515 -13.24 -15.94 18.46
CA VAL A 515 -13.98 -17.18 18.17
C VAL A 515 -13.04 -18.13 17.41
N THR A 516 -12.60 -19.19 18.07
CA THR A 516 -11.54 -20.07 17.55
C THR A 516 -12.04 -21.18 16.62
N LYS A 517 -11.39 -21.22 15.44
CA LYS A 517 -11.02 -22.35 14.56
C LYS A 517 -12.14 -23.05 13.75
N CYS A 518 -12.21 -22.74 12.46
CA CYS A 518 -12.81 -23.62 11.45
C CYS A 518 -11.70 -24.52 10.87
N LYS A 519 -11.55 -25.74 11.36
CA LYS A 519 -10.71 -26.77 10.73
C LYS A 519 -11.61 -27.52 9.75
N ALA A 520 -11.26 -27.57 8.46
CA ALA A 520 -11.99 -28.38 7.49
C ALA A 520 -11.81 -29.87 7.83
N ALA A 521 -12.66 -30.42 8.69
CA ALA A 521 -12.65 -31.83 9.05
C ALA A 521 -13.30 -32.66 7.93
N ARG A 522 -12.85 -33.91 7.76
CA ARG A 522 -13.35 -34.89 6.77
C ARG A 522 -14.85 -35.23 6.91
N HIS A 523 -15.53 -34.75 7.93
CA HIS A 523 -16.96 -35.00 8.17
C HIS A 523 -17.71 -33.69 8.43
N PRO A 524 -18.84 -33.45 7.75
CA PRO A 524 -19.60 -32.19 7.82
C PRO A 524 -20.34 -31.93 9.16
N GLU A 525 -20.17 -32.80 10.16
CA GLU A 525 -20.94 -32.74 11.42
C GLU A 525 -20.15 -32.24 12.64
N ILE A 526 -18.87 -31.87 12.52
CA ILE A 526 -18.08 -31.41 13.68
C ILE A 526 -17.34 -30.11 13.38
N ILE A 527 -18.03 -28.98 13.60
CA ILE A 527 -17.37 -27.71 13.91
C ILE A 527 -17.22 -27.66 15.43
N GLN A 528 -16.02 -27.94 15.94
CA GLN A 528 -15.71 -27.70 17.35
C GLN A 528 -15.57 -26.20 17.58
N THR A 529 -16.60 -25.58 18.15
CA THR A 529 -16.52 -24.25 18.74
C THR A 529 -15.96 -24.37 20.15
N SER A 530 -14.69 -24.00 20.35
CA SER A 530 -14.13 -23.79 21.68
C SER A 530 -13.99 -22.28 21.93
N CYS A 531 -14.77 -21.78 22.91
CA CYS A 531 -14.48 -20.50 23.55
C CYS A 531 -13.26 -20.68 24.44
N VAL A 532 -12.09 -20.17 24.03
CA VAL A 532 -10.91 -20.14 24.90
C VAL A 532 -11.07 -18.95 25.84
N HIS A 533 -11.59 -19.21 27.04
CA HIS A 533 -11.42 -18.27 28.15
C HIS A 533 -10.05 -18.52 28.79
N GLY A 534 -9.10 -17.62 28.49
CA GLY A 534 -8.03 -17.23 29.40
C GLY A 534 -7.25 -18.33 30.14
N THR A 535 -6.80 -19.39 29.47
CA THR A 535 -5.80 -20.31 30.05
C THR A 535 -4.69 -20.62 29.05
N ASN A 536 -3.46 -20.42 29.53
CA ASN A 536 -2.16 -20.54 28.86
C ASN A 536 -1.85 -21.95 28.30
N GLU A 537 -2.52 -22.40 27.24
CA GLU A 537 -2.04 -23.56 26.47
C GLU A 537 -2.24 -23.29 24.96
N PHE A 538 -1.11 -23.10 24.27
CA PHE A 538 -0.99 -22.99 22.81
C PHE A 538 -0.46 -24.28 22.21
#